data_AF-A0A0E3SRC9-F1
#
_entry.id   AF-A0A0E3SRC9-F1
#
_cell.length_a   1.000
_cell.length_b   1.000
_cell.length_c   1.000
_cell.angle_alpha   90.00
_cell.angle_beta   90.00
_cell.angle_gamma   90.00
#
_symmetry.space_group_name_H-M   'P 1'
#
loop_
_entity.id
_entity.type
_entity.pdbx_description
1 polymer ?
#
loop_
_entity_poly.entity_id
_entity_poly.type
_entity_poly.pdbx_seq_one_letter_code
_entity_poly.pdbx_strand_id
1 'polypeptide(L)' 'MNGIIDSIGLIEFLDFISEKYSIDIPEDMLTPENFDSINGIANTIQKLIK' A
#
# COMPACT_ATOMS: atom_id res chain seq x y z
N MET A 1 6.18 15.47 11.97
CA MET A 1 4.99 14.68 12.35
C MET A 1 5.01 13.47 11.43
N ASN A 2 5.40 12.30 11.94
CA ASN A 2 5.37 11.09 11.11
C ASN A 2 3.89 10.79 10.84
N GLY A 3 3.49 10.87 9.57
CA GLY A 3 2.14 10.51 9.14
C GLY A 3 1.97 9.01 9.39
N ILE A 4 1.30 8.67 10.48
CA ILE A 4 0.95 7.30 10.81
C ILE A 4 -0.32 6.98 10.03
N ILE A 5 -0.32 5.84 9.34
CA ILE A 5 -1.52 5.26 8.76
C ILE A 5 -2.13 4.32 9.79
N ASP A 6 -3.38 4.58 10.15
CA ASP A 6 -4.18 3.73 11.00
C ASP A 6 -4.74 2.56 10.19
N SER A 7 -5.36 1.57 10.83
CA SER A 7 -5.97 0.44 10.12
C SER A 7 -7.05 0.86 9.11
N ILE A 8 -7.81 1.92 9.39
CA ILE A 8 -8.82 2.46 8.47
C ILE A 8 -8.18 3.19 7.30
N GLY A 9 -7.18 4.04 7.58
CA GLY A 9 -6.45 4.76 6.54
C GLY A 9 -5.72 3.81 5.58
N LEU A 10 -5.31 2.62 6.05
CA LEU A 10 -4.73 1.60 5.19
C LEU A 10 -5.77 1.07 4.20
N ILE A 11 -7.00 0.78 4.64
CA ILE A 11 -8.07 0.30 3.75
C ILE A 11 -8.38 1.35 2.68
N GLU A 12 -8.58 2.61 3.07
CA GLU A 12 -8.84 3.71 2.12
C GLU A 12 -7.68 3.87 1.11
N PHE A 13 -6.45 3.67 1.58
CA PHE A 13 -5.28 3.71 0.71
C PHE A 13 -5.23 2.54 -0.27
N LEU A 14 -5.55 1.32 0.17
CA LEU A 14 -5.65 0.15 -0.69
C LEU A 14 -6.74 0.33 -1.76
N ASP A 15 -7.91 0.82 -1.36
CA ASP A 15 -9.02 1.14 -2.26
C ASP A 15 -8.59 2.17 -3.31
N PHE A 16 -7.92 3.26 -2.88
CA PHE A 16 -7.40 4.28 -3.79
C PHE A 16 -6.43 3.68 -4.83
N ILE A 17 -5.51 2.80 -4.40
CA ILE A 17 -4.55 2.16 -5.32
C ILE A 17 -5.27 1.25 -6.31
N SER A 18 -6.26 0.47 -5.85
CA SER A 18 -7.05 -0.41 -6.70
C SER A 18 -7.84 0.37 -7.74
N GLU A 19 -8.53 1.45 -7.35
CA GLU A 19 -9.25 2.31 -8.30
C GLU A 19 -8.31 3.04 -9.26
N LYS A 20 -7.16 3.52 -8.78
CA LYS A 20 -6.24 4.37 -9.56
C LYS A 20 -5.43 3.57 -10.58
N TYR A 21 -5.00 2.38 -10.22
CA TYR A 21 -4.05 1.58 -11.00
C TYR A 21 -4.64 0.24 -11.47
N SER A 22 -5.88 -0.10 -11.08
CA SER A 22 -6.50 -1.39 -11.37
C SER A 22 -5.65 -2.58 -10.89
N ILE A 23 -5.05 -2.43 -9.71
CA ILE A 23 -4.24 -3.47 -9.06
C ILE A 23 -4.81 -3.79 -7.68
N ASP A 24 -4.88 -5.07 -7.34
CA ASP A 24 -5.21 -5.50 -5.97
C ASP A 24 -3.92 -5.90 -5.26
N ILE A 25 -3.69 -5.32 -4.08
CA ILE A 25 -2.56 -5.70 -3.24
C ILE A 25 -2.96 -6.93 -2.43
N PRO A 26 -2.27 -8.06 -2.59
CA PRO A 26 -2.64 -9.28 -1.89
C PRO A 26 -2.23 -9.21 -0.40
N GLU A 27 -2.98 -9.90 0.46
CA GLU A 27 -2.82 -9.82 1.93
C GLU A 27 -1.42 -10.22 2.40
N ASP A 28 -0.74 -11.12 1.71
CA ASP A 28 0.63 -11.56 2.01
C ASP A 28 1.67 -10.44 1.80
N MET A 29 1.34 -9.43 0.99
CA MET A 29 2.17 -8.24 0.81
C MET A 29 1.89 -7.14 1.84
N LEU A 30 0.80 -7.22 2.63
CA LEU A 30 0.44 -6.25 3.68
C LEU A 30 1.28 -6.43 4.95
N THR A 31 2.60 -6.45 4.78
CA THR A 31 3.55 -6.59 5.89
C THR A 31 4.07 -5.23 6.35
N PRO A 32 4.51 -5.10 7.62
CA PRO A 32 5.14 -3.87 8.10
C PRO A 32 6.33 -3.44 7.22
N GLU A 33 7.14 -4.39 6.73
CA GLU A 33 8.29 -4.09 5.86
C GLU A 33 7.87 -3.38 4.55
N ASN A 34 6.74 -3.78 3.98
CA ASN A 34 6.21 -3.18 2.76
C ASN A 34 5.44 -1.88 2.99
N PHE A 35 4.94 -1.63 4.22
CA PHE A 35 4.01 -0.53 4.52
C PHE A 35 4.47 0.45 5.62
N ASP A 36 5.66 0.29 6.23
CA ASP A 36 6.16 1.24 7.25
C ASP A 36 6.68 2.57 6.67
N SER A 37 6.95 2.60 5.37
CA SER A 37 7.58 3.73 4.70
C SER A 37 7.06 3.90 3.28
N ILE A 38 7.08 5.15 2.81
CA ILE A 38 6.69 5.50 1.44
C ILE A 38 7.48 4.70 0.40
N ASN A 39 8.76 4.43 0.65
CA ASN A 39 9.59 3.64 -0.26
C ASN A 39 9.16 2.16 -0.31
N GLY A 40 8.80 1.56 0.82
CA GLY A 40 8.25 0.20 0.87
C GLY A 40 6.96 0.10 0.04
N ILE A 41 6.06 1.07 0.25
CA ILE A 41 4.77 1.13 -0.45
C ILE A 41 4.99 1.30 -1.95
N ALA A 42 5.83 2.26 -2.36
CA ALA A 42 6.13 2.50 -3.76
C ALA A 42 6.74 1.27 -4.45
N ASN A 43 7.68 0.58 -3.77
CA ASN A 43 8.28 -0.65 -4.30
C ASN A 43 7.24 -1.77 -4.45
N THR A 44 6.33 -1.91 -3.49
CA THR A 44 5.25 -2.91 -3.53
C THR A 44 4.33 -2.66 -4.73
N ILE A 45 3.88 -1.42 -4.90
CA ILE A 45 3.04 -0.99 -6.03
C ILE A 45 3.77 -1.23 -7.36
N GLN A 46 5.05 -0.87 -7.47
CA GLN A 46 5.84 -1.09 -8.68
C GLN A 46 6.01 -2.56 -9.06
N LYS A 47 6.03 -3.49 -8.09
CA LYS A 47 6.09 -4.93 -8.35
C LYS A 47 4.79 -5.46 -8.97
N LEU A 48 3.65 -4.83 -8.66
CA LEU A 48 2.32 -5.26 -9.12
C LEU A 48 1.93 -4.67 -10.49
N ILE A 49 2.52 -3.53 -10.89
CA ILE A 49 2.22 -2.87 -12.17
C ILE A 49 3.06 -3.45 -13.34
N LYS A 50 4.11 -4.21 -13.05
CA LYS A 50 4.96 -4.87 -14.07
C LYS A 50 4.34 -6.16 -14.58
#